data_AF-A0A7C8LJK5-F1
#
_entry.id   AF-A0A7C8LJK5-F1
#
_cell.length_a   1.000
_cell.length_b   1.000
_cell.length_c   1.000
_cell.angle_alpha   90.00
_cell.angle_beta   90.00
_cell.angle_gamma   90.00
#
_symmetry.space_group_name_H-M   'P 1'
#
loop_
_entity.id
_entity.type
_entity.pdbx_description
1 polymer ?
#
loop_
_entity_poly.entity_id
_entity_poly.type
_entity_poly.pdbx_seq_one_letter_code
_entity_poly.pdbx_strand_id
1 'polypeptide(L)'
;MVVAIERGLEGFKDKLEQRGYQVVYEDEYPYPVDAYIYINHPNWIEINEDTRPELTSSIEKRSNHKHHGVLIINAQNKSIDEIEQILNNRVYSPLF
;
A
#
# COMPACT_ATOMS: atom_id res chain seq x y z
N MET A 1 10.03 6.81 0.25
CA MET A 1 9.15 5.63 0.44
C MET A 1 8.21 5.58 -0.75
N VAL A 2 8.12 4.42 -1.40
CA VAL A 2 7.24 4.19 -2.56
C VAL A 2 5.96 3.53 -2.07
N VAL A 3 4.82 4.15 -2.35
CA VAL A 3 3.49 3.71 -1.93
C VAL A 3 2.68 3.36 -3.17
N ALA A 4 2.28 2.11 -3.30
CA ALA A 4 1.28 1.72 -4.28
C ALA A 4 -0.12 2.07 -3.76
N ILE A 5 -0.99 2.56 -4.64
CA ILE A 5 -2.38 2.89 -4.32
C ILE A 5 -3.33 2.30 -5.37
N GLU A 6 -4.46 1.81 -4.89
CA GLU A 6 -5.58 1.38 -5.73
C GLU A 6 -6.26 2.58 -6.43
N ARG A 7 -6.85 2.36 -7.60
CA ARG A 7 -7.65 3.38 -8.30
C ARG A 7 -8.93 3.71 -7.51
N GLY A 8 -9.41 4.94 -7.60
CA GLY A 8 -10.53 5.44 -6.78
C GLY A 8 -10.11 6.08 -5.46
N LEU A 9 -8.81 6.15 -5.19
CA LEU A 9 -8.21 6.84 -4.04
C LEU A 9 -7.39 8.06 -4.47
N GLU A 10 -7.74 8.71 -5.57
CA GLU A 10 -7.02 9.85 -6.15
C GLU A 10 -6.83 10.98 -5.13
N GLY A 11 -7.86 11.23 -4.29
CA GLY A 11 -7.79 12.22 -3.23
C GLY A 11 -6.76 11.91 -2.13
N PHE A 12 -6.40 10.64 -1.93
CA PHE A 12 -5.29 10.25 -1.05
C PHE A 12 -3.96 10.37 -1.78
N LYS A 13 -3.89 9.95 -3.05
CA LYS A 13 -2.70 10.07 -3.89
C LYS A 13 -2.16 11.50 -3.90
N ASP A 14 -3.01 12.47 -4.24
CA ASP A 14 -2.59 13.89 -4.35
C ASP A 14 -2.05 14.41 -3.02
N LYS A 15 -2.71 14.08 -1.90
CA LYS A 15 -2.29 14.53 -0.57
C LYS A 15 -1.00 13.87 -0.10
N LEU A 16 -0.79 12.60 -0.41
CA LEU A 16 0.45 11.88 -0.11
C LEU A 16 1.61 12.41 -0.96
N GLU A 17 1.39 12.69 -2.23
CA GLU A 17 2.40 13.32 -3.10
C GLU A 17 2.79 14.72 -2.61
N GLN A 18 1.82 15.53 -2.18
CA GLN A 18 2.07 16.84 -1.55
C GLN A 18 2.90 16.75 -0.27
N ARG A 19 2.84 15.62 0.45
CA ARG A 19 3.62 15.34 1.67
C ARG A 19 5.00 14.73 1.36
N GLY A 20 5.36 14.56 0.08
CA GLY A 20 6.67 14.08 -0.35
C GLY A 20 6.78 12.56 -0.48
N TYR A 21 5.66 11.83 -0.47
CA TYR A 21 5.65 10.40 -0.77
C TYR A 21 5.66 10.17 -2.28
N GLN A 22 6.36 9.12 -2.73
CA GLN A 22 6.26 8.67 -4.12
C GLN A 22 5.08 7.71 -4.22
N VAL A 23 3.96 8.18 -4.79
CA VAL A 23 2.74 7.38 -4.93
C VAL A 23 2.57 6.93 -6.36
N VAL A 24 2.30 5.65 -6.54
CA VAL A 24 2.13 5.01 -7.86
C VAL A 24 0.85 4.19 -7.86
N TYR A 25 0.18 4.10 -9.00
CA TYR A 25 -0.94 3.16 -9.10
C TYR A 25 -0.41 1.72 -9.14
N GLU A 26 -1.15 0.81 -8.51
CA GLU A 26 -0.74 -0.59 -8.41
C GLU A 26 -0.60 -1.31 -9.76
N ASP A 27 -1.40 -0.92 -10.74
CA ASP A 27 -1.46 -1.51 -12.08
C ASP A 27 -0.39 -0.95 -13.02
N GLU A 28 0.16 0.21 -12.69
CA GLU A 28 1.18 0.92 -13.50
C GLU A 28 2.62 0.67 -13.00
N TYR A 29 2.80 0.02 -11.85
CA TYR A 29 4.10 -0.10 -11.20
C TYR A 29 4.48 -1.54 -10.85
N PRO A 30 5.24 -2.24 -11.72
CA PRO A 30 5.62 -3.64 -11.52
C PRO A 30 6.82 -3.84 -10.57
N TYR A 31 7.26 -2.78 -9.87
CA TYR A 31 8.43 -2.84 -8.99
C TYR A 31 8.03 -2.93 -7.51
N PRO A 32 8.93 -3.47 -6.65
CA PRO A 32 8.68 -3.54 -5.22
C PRO A 32 8.38 -2.20 -4.56
N VAL A 33 7.30 -2.15 -3.78
CA VAL A 33 6.86 -0.97 -3.00
C VAL A 33 7.07 -1.18 -1.49
N ASP A 34 7.10 -0.08 -0.74
CA ASP A 34 7.21 -0.11 0.72
C ASP A 34 5.85 -0.27 1.41
N ALA A 35 4.79 0.30 0.80
CA ALA A 35 3.42 0.21 1.28
C ALA A 35 2.42 0.08 0.13
N TYR A 36 1.26 -0.50 0.42
CA TYR A 36 0.14 -0.69 -0.48
C TYR A 36 -1.16 -0.24 0.20
N ILE A 37 -1.85 0.72 -0.40
CA ILE A 37 -3.10 1.30 0.11
C ILE A 37 -4.26 0.88 -0.79
N TYR A 38 -5.26 0.26 -0.19
CA TYR A 38 -6.46 -0.24 -0.89
C TYR A 38 -7.73 0.21 -0.15
N ILE A 39 -8.89 0.12 -0.81
CA ILE A 39 -10.19 0.28 -0.17
C ILE A 39 -10.98 -1.03 -0.29
N ASN A 40 -11.69 -1.39 0.77
CA ASN A 40 -12.48 -2.62 0.78
C ASN A 40 -13.55 -2.57 -0.32
N HIS A 41 -13.33 -3.31 -1.40
CA HIS A 41 -14.40 -3.67 -2.32
C HIS A 41 -15.20 -4.84 -1.71
N PRO A 42 -16.54 -4.84 -1.79
CA PRO A 42 -17.37 -5.92 -1.22
C PRO A 42 -17.03 -7.33 -1.72
N ASN A 43 -16.25 -7.44 -2.80
CA ASN A 43 -15.84 -8.71 -3.42
C ASN A 43 -14.39 -9.11 -3.12
N TRP A 44 -13.70 -8.49 -2.15
CA TRP A 44 -12.26 -8.74 -1.95
C TRP A 44 -11.91 -10.17 -1.49
N ILE A 45 -12.88 -10.94 -1.00
CA ILE A 45 -12.72 -12.37 -0.67
C ILE A 45 -12.88 -13.28 -1.91
N GLU A 46 -13.44 -12.80 -3.02
CA GLU A 46 -13.63 -13.57 -4.27
C GLU A 46 -12.60 -13.23 -5.36
N ILE A 47 -11.65 -12.33 -5.09
CA ILE A 47 -10.58 -12.00 -6.06
C ILE A 47 -9.52 -13.11 -6.01
N ASN A 48 -9.81 -14.12 -6.83
CA ASN A 48 -8.96 -15.15 -7.42
C ASN A 48 -7.47 -15.08 -7.04
N GLU A 49 -6.93 -16.22 -6.60
CA GLU A 49 -5.51 -16.48 -6.32
C GLU A 49 -4.54 -15.97 -7.42
N ASP A 50 -5.01 -15.82 -8.66
CA ASP A 50 -4.21 -15.43 -9.83
C ASP A 50 -3.94 -13.92 -10.00
N THR A 51 -4.73 -13.03 -9.38
CA THR A 51 -4.62 -11.56 -9.59
C THR A 51 -4.00 -10.81 -8.43
N ARG A 52 -3.53 -11.51 -7.39
CA ARG A 52 -2.67 -10.87 -6.40
C ARG A 52 -1.35 -10.58 -7.12
N PRO A 53 -0.96 -9.31 -7.38
CA PRO A 53 0.44 -9.05 -7.69
C PRO A 53 1.20 -9.72 -6.56
N GLU A 54 2.11 -10.64 -6.89
CA GLU A 54 2.92 -11.38 -5.93
C GLU A 54 3.56 -10.37 -4.97
N LEU A 55 2.88 -10.03 -3.88
CA LEU A 55 3.38 -9.17 -2.81
C LEU A 55 4.62 -9.81 -2.17
N THR A 56 4.84 -11.09 -2.46
CA THR A 56 5.99 -11.94 -2.12
C THR A 56 7.17 -11.80 -3.10
N SER A 57 7.01 -11.39 -4.37
CA SER A 57 8.13 -11.37 -5.33
C SER A 57 9.07 -10.16 -5.14
N SER A 58 8.76 -9.28 -4.19
CA SER A 58 9.69 -8.31 -3.63
C SER A 58 10.72 -8.92 -2.66
N ILE A 59 10.52 -10.17 -2.21
CA ILE A 59 11.41 -10.88 -1.27
C ILE A 59 12.72 -11.30 -1.94
N GLU A 60 12.77 -11.55 -3.25
CA GLU A 60 13.97 -12.11 -3.89
C GLU A 60 14.86 -11.07 -4.60
N LYS A 61 14.35 -9.88 -4.90
CA LYS A 61 15.05 -8.90 -5.76
C LYS A 61 15.95 -7.88 -5.05
N ARG A 62 16.04 -7.87 -3.72
CA ARG A 62 16.84 -6.87 -2.97
C ARG A 62 17.75 -7.50 -1.91
N SER A 63 18.75 -8.28 -2.33
CA SER A 63 19.67 -9.01 -1.41
C SER A 63 20.49 -8.13 -0.44
N ASN A 64 20.43 -6.78 -0.53
CA ASN A 64 21.25 -5.85 0.26
C ASN A 64 20.43 -4.78 1.03
N HIS A 65 19.10 -4.88 1.12
CA HIS A 65 18.31 -4.02 2.01
C HIS A 65 17.57 -4.88 3.03
N LYS A 66 17.62 -4.46 4.31
CA LYS A 66 16.91 -5.09 5.43
C LYS A 66 15.45 -5.31 5.00
N HIS A 67 15.07 -6.56 4.74
CA HIS A 67 13.77 -6.91 4.19
C HIS A 67 12.68 -6.58 5.20
N HIS A 68 12.04 -5.43 5.01
CA HIS A 68 10.79 -5.10 5.66
C HIS A 68 9.70 -5.41 4.64
N GLY A 69 8.79 -6.33 4.96
CA GLY A 69 7.68 -6.69 4.07
C GLY A 69 6.83 -5.47 3.68
N VAL A 70 5.99 -5.63 2.67
CA VAL A 70 5.10 -4.55 2.21
C VAL A 70 4.05 -4.23 3.27
N LEU A 71 3.94 -2.96 3.66
CA LEU A 71 2.91 -2.50 4.60
C LEU A 71 1.57 -2.35 3.87
N ILE A 72 0.58 -3.18 4.20
CA ILE A 72 -0.75 -3.16 3.58
C ILE A 72 -1.71 -2.34 4.45
N ILE A 73 -2.42 -1.37 3.86
CA ILE A 73 -3.27 -0.40 4.55
C ILE A 73 -4.66 -0.32 3.90
N ASN A 74 -5.71 -0.56 4.68
CA ASN A 74 -7.08 -0.29 4.28
C ASN A 74 -7.42 1.19 4.51
N ALA A 75 -7.70 1.94 3.45
CA ALA A 75 -8.09 3.35 3.50
C ALA A 75 -9.56 3.57 3.88
N GLN A 76 -10.39 2.52 3.96
CA GLN A 76 -11.80 2.65 4.31
C GLN A 76 -11.96 3.32 5.68
N ASN A 77 -12.75 4.39 5.71
CA ASN A 77 -13.03 5.20 6.90
C ASN A 77 -11.76 5.78 7.59
N LYS A 78 -10.63 5.89 6.89
CA LYS A 78 -9.42 6.54 7.42
C LYS A 78 -9.25 7.92 6.82
N SER A 79 -8.79 8.85 7.66
CA SER A 79 -8.30 10.15 7.21
C SER A 79 -6.88 10.04 6.64
N ILE A 80 -6.48 11.02 5.85
CA ILE A 80 -5.12 11.10 5.30
C ILE A 80 -4.05 11.15 6.40
N ASP A 81 -4.34 11.80 7.53
CA ASP A 81 -3.41 11.96 8.65
C ASP A 81 -3.21 10.63 9.38
N GLU A 82 -4.26 9.81 9.49
CA GLU A 82 -4.15 8.44 10.01
C GLU A 82 -3.33 7.55 9.07
N ILE A 83 -3.52 7.67 7.75
CA ILE A 83 -2.72 6.94 6.76
C ILE A 83 -1.24 7.32 6.92
N GLU A 84 -0.93 8.61 7.02
CA GLU A 84 0.43 9.09 7.24
C GLU A 84 1.03 8.58 8.56
N GLN A 85 0.23 8.57 9.63
CA GLN A 85 0.67 8.03 10.92
C GLN A 85 1.00 6.52 10.82
N ILE A 86 0.19 5.75 10.11
CA ILE A 86 0.43 4.31 9.86
C ILE A 86 1.70 4.13 9.03
N LEU A 87 1.89 4.93 7.98
CA LEU A 87 3.07 4.88 7.12
C LEU A 87 4.37 5.20 7.89
N ASN A 88 4.33 6.22 8.75
CA ASN A 88 5.50 6.67 9.51
C ASN A 88 5.83 5.75 10.69
N ASN A 89 4.81 5.27 11.41
CA ASN A 89 5.03 4.46 12.60
C ASN A 89 5.05 2.96 12.31
N ARG A 90 4.64 2.54 11.10
CA ARG A 90 4.35 1.13 10.76
C ARG A 90 3.47 0.43 11.80
N VAL A 91 2.62 1.19 12.50
CA VAL A 91 1.76 0.69 13.56
C VAL A 91 0.51 0.14 12.89
N TYR A 92 0.32 -1.17 12.99
CA TYR A 92 -0.99 -1.76 12.73
C TYR A 92 -1.98 -1.17 13.73
N SER A 93 -3.17 -0.76 13.26
CA SER A 93 -4.27 -0.46 14.18
C SER A 93 -4.49 -1.68 15.08
N PRO A 94 -4.77 -1.50 16.38
CA PRO A 94 -5.12 -2.60 17.26
C PRO A 94 -6.22 -3.45 16.61
N LEU A 95 -6.06 -4.77 16.64
CA LEU A 95 -7.04 -5.71 16.09
C LEU A 95 -8.33 -5.77 16.92
N PHE A 96 -8.43 -4.98 18.00
CA PHE A 96 -9.48 -5.00 19.01
C PHE A 96 -9.79 -3.59 19.49
#